data_AF-A0A9X8CVS0-F1
#
_entry.id   AF-A0A9X8CVS0-F1
#
_cell.length_a   1.000
_cell.length_b   1.000
_cell.length_c   1.000
_cell.angle_alpha   90.00
_cell.angle_beta   90.00
_cell.angle_gamma   90.00
#
_symmetry.space_group_name_H-M   'P 1'
#
loop_
_entity.id
_entity.type
_entity.pdbx_description
1 polymer ?
#
loop_
_entity_poly.entity_id
_entity_poly.type
_entity_poly.pdbx_seq_one_letter_code
_entity_poly.pdbx_strand_id
1 'polypeptide(L)' 'MQNKNVQIPYELFFQLLQYFLMDNYDGEEIIRLGLEKKLDAMVNREVYSKSKTAPTEEEREKFRQEYLDRRGIPENFRW' A
#
# COMPACT_ATOMS: atom_id res chain seq x y z
N MET A 1 -12.58 9.51 -9.67
CA MET A 1 -12.12 8.27 -8.99
C MET A 1 -13.35 7.48 -8.58
N GLN A 2 -13.43 6.17 -8.86
CA GLN A 2 -14.49 5.36 -8.25
C GLN A 2 -14.35 5.46 -6.72
N ASN A 3 -15.45 5.72 -6.00
CA ASN A 3 -15.48 5.71 -4.54
C ASN A 3 -15.21 4.28 -4.06
N LYS A 4 -13.94 3.98 -3.78
CA LYS A 4 -13.50 2.71 -3.22
C LYS A 4 -13.27 2.90 -1.73
N ASN A 5 -13.89 2.05 -0.93
CA ASN A 5 -13.67 2.06 0.51
C ASN A 5 -12.30 1.43 0.82
N VAL A 6 -11.57 2.05 1.75
CA VAL A 6 -10.28 1.57 2.22
C VAL A 6 -10.46 0.97 3.61
N GLN A 7 -10.13 -0.31 3.77
CA GLN A 7 -10.13 -0.97 5.07
C GLN A 7 -8.83 -0.73 5.82
N ILE A 8 -8.93 -0.29 7.07
CA ILE A 8 -7.81 -0.10 8.00
C ILE A 8 -8.08 -0.86 9.31
N PRO A 9 -7.04 -1.19 10.10
CA PRO A 9 -7.23 -1.75 11.43
C PRO A 9 -8.08 -0.84 12.31
N TYR A 10 -8.91 -1.43 13.17
CA TYR A 10 -9.76 -0.68 14.09
C TYR A 10 -8.94 0.24 15.01
N GLU A 11 -7.80 -0.24 15.49
CA GLU A 11 -6.88 0.54 16.34
C GLU A 11 -6.39 1.81 15.63
N LEU A 12 -5.97 1.71 14.36
CA LEU A 12 -5.56 2.86 13.57
C LEU A 12 -6.74 3.85 13.36
N PHE A 13 -7.94 3.33 13.13
CA PHE A 13 -9.14 4.18 13.06
C PHE A 13 -9.40 4.90 14.38
N PHE A 14 -9.28 4.22 15.52
CA PHE A 14 -9.49 4.83 16.82
C PHE A 14 -8.43 5.90 17.12
N GLN A 15 -7.16 5.67 16.81
CA GLN A 15 -6.10 6.68 16.94
C GLN A 15 -6.39 7.91 16.07
N LEU A 16 -6.90 7.71 14.85
CA LEU A 16 -7.35 8.83 14.02
C LEU A 16 -8.48 9.64 14.69
N LEU A 17 -9.43 8.99 15.37
CA LEU A 17 -10.46 9.69 16.14
C LEU A 17 -9.83 10.49 17.31
N GLN A 18 -8.90 9.90 18.05
CA GLN A 18 -8.21 10.59 19.15
C GLN A 18 -7.45 11.83 18.66
N TYR A 19 -6.73 11.70 17.54
CA TYR A 19 -5.95 12.78 16.97
C TYR A 19 -6.82 13.91 16.42
N PHE A 20 -7.83 13.60 15.61
CA PHE A 20 -8.60 14.61 14.89
C PHE A 20 -9.82 15.16 15.65
N LEU A 21 -10.38 14.40 16.59
CA LEU A 21 -11.61 14.78 17.30
C LEU A 21 -11.41 15.09 18.78
N MET A 22 -10.27 14.69 19.36
CA MET A 22 -10.00 14.85 20.81
C MET A 22 -8.73 15.64 21.10
N ASP A 23 -8.07 16.21 20.08
CA ASP A 23 -6.81 16.94 20.20
C ASP A 23 -5.71 16.16 20.96
N ASN A 24 -5.71 14.83 20.87
CA ASN A 24 -4.70 13.97 21.45
C ASN A 24 -3.64 13.58 20.41
N TYR A 25 -2.48 14.23 20.47
CA TYR A 25 -1.40 14.07 19.49
C TYR A 25 -0.40 12.95 19.81
N ASP A 26 -0.55 12.23 20.92
CA ASP A 26 0.38 11.17 21.34
C ASP A 26 0.53 10.05 20.28
N GLY A 27 -0.51 9.84 19.46
CA GLY A 27 -0.57 8.82 18.42
C GLY A 27 -0.07 9.24 17.03
N GLU A 28 0.43 10.48 16.83
CA GLU A 28 0.74 11.03 15.50
C GLU A 28 1.64 10.12 14.67
N GLU A 29 2.74 9.66 15.26
CA GLU A 29 3.72 8.83 14.57
C GLU A 29 3.15 7.44 14.22
N ILE A 30 2.32 6.86 15.10
CA ILE A 30 1.67 5.57 14.85
C ILE A 30 0.65 5.70 13.72
N ILE A 31 -0.11 6.81 13.71
CA ILE A 31 -1.05 7.13 12.62
C ILE A 31 -0.31 7.25 11.30
N ARG A 32 0.77 8.04 11.26
CA ARG A 32 1.59 8.25 10.06
C ARG A 32 2.11 6.92 9.51
N LEU A 33 2.78 6.12 10.34
CA LEU A 33 3.32 4.81 9.95
C LEU A 33 2.21 3.84 9.52
N GLY A 34 1.07 3.84 10.21
CA GLY A 34 -0.06 2.99 9.88
C GLY A 34 -0.67 3.31 8.52
N LEU A 35 -0.82 4.61 8.21
CA LEU A 35 -1.33 5.09 6.92
C LEU A 35 -0.32 4.85 5.79
N GLU A 36 0.96 5.10 6.01
CA GLU A 36 2.03 4.80 5.04
C GLU A 36 2.05 3.32 4.68
N LYS A 37 2.02 2.44 5.69
CA LYS A 37 1.94 0.99 5.49
C LYS A 37 0.70 0.59 4.69
N LYS A 38 -0.44 1.24 4.94
CA LYS A 38 -1.68 0.96 4.20
C LYS A 38 -1.55 1.40 2.74
N LEU A 39 -1.02 2.58 2.50
CA LEU A 39 -0.78 3.11 1.16
C LEU A 39 0.15 2.20 0.37
N ASP A 40 1.27 1.79 0.97
CA ASP A 40 2.21 0.87 0.34
C ASP A 40 1.58 -0.47 -0.01
N ALA A 41 0.73 -1.03 0.88
CA ALA A 41 0.00 -2.24 0.59
C ALA A 41 -0.97 -2.07 -0.59
N MET A 42 -1.63 -0.92 -0.71
CA MET A 42 -2.53 -0.61 -1.83
C MET A 42 -1.76 -0.49 -3.15
N VAL A 43 -0.63 0.23 -3.16
CA VAL A 43 0.20 0.36 -4.36
C VAL A 43 0.77 -0.99 -4.77
N ASN A 44 1.30 -1.78 -3.82
CA ASN A 44 1.79 -3.13 -4.10
C ASN A 44 0.70 -4.02 -4.70
N ARG A 45 -0.54 -3.92 -4.21
CA ARG A 45 -1.68 -4.67 -4.77
C ARG A 45 -2.02 -4.22 -6.18
N GLU A 46 -1.96 -2.92 -6.46
CA GLU A 46 -2.22 -2.37 -7.78
C GLU A 46 -1.16 -2.83 -8.79
N VAL A 47 0.12 -2.69 -8.46
CA VAL A 47 1.25 -3.10 -9.31
C VAL A 47 1.17 -4.62 -9.58
N TYR A 48 0.94 -5.44 -8.54
CA TYR A 48 0.72 -6.88 -8.72
C TYR A 48 -0.45 -7.19 -9.64
N SER A 49 -1.58 -6.48 -9.49
CA SER A 49 -2.74 -6.70 -10.35
C SER A 49 -2.41 -6.38 -11.80
N LYS A 50 -1.76 -5.24 -12.05
CA LYS A 50 -1.32 -4.84 -13.40
C LYS A 50 -0.31 -5.83 -13.99
N SER A 51 0.60 -6.38 -13.20
CA SER A 51 1.54 -7.40 -13.67
C SER A 51 0.84 -8.68 -14.15
N LYS A 52 -0.39 -8.95 -13.70
CA LYS A 52 -1.19 -10.11 -14.11
C LYS A 52 -2.20 -9.78 -15.22
N THR A 53 -2.74 -8.56 -15.25
CA THR A 53 -3.88 -8.21 -16.09
C THR A 53 -3.59 -7.18 -17.18
N ALA A 54 -2.39 -6.60 -17.24
CA ALA A 54 -2.05 -5.64 -18.28
C ALA A 54 -2.25 -6.25 -19.69
N PRO A 55 -2.61 -5.44 -20.70
CA PRO A 55 -2.98 -5.96 -22.01
C PRO A 55 -1.79 -6.52 -22.81
N THR A 56 -0.59 -5.96 -22.62
CA THR A 56 0.63 -6.38 -23.34
C THR A 56 1.61 -7.12 -22.44
N GLU A 57 2.44 -7.99 -23.02
CA GLU A 57 3.48 -8.71 -22.28
C GLU A 57 4.56 -7.78 -21.74
N GLU A 58 4.94 -6.76 -22.51
CA GLU A 58 5.92 -5.75 -22.10
C GLU A 58 5.46 -4.99 -20.84
N GLU A 59 4.21 -4.56 -20.80
CA GLU A 59 3.65 -3.90 -19.62
C GLU A 59 3.52 -4.85 -18.42
N ARG A 60 3.12 -6.11 -18.65
CA ARG A 60 3.09 -7.13 -17.59
C ARG A 60 4.46 -7.33 -16.98
N GLU A 61 5.49 -7.45 -17.81
CA GLU A 61 6.87 -7.65 -17.34
C GLU A 61 7.38 -6.41 -16.61
N LYS A 62 7.08 -5.21 -17.11
CA LYS A 62 7.40 -3.95 -16.42
C LYS A 62 6.81 -3.90 -15.01
N PHE A 63 5.51 -4.16 -14.86
CA PHE A 63 4.86 -4.17 -13.55
C PHE A 63 5.33 -5.35 -12.69
N ARG A 64 5.74 -6.47 -13.28
CA ARG A 64 6.33 -7.59 -12.55
C ARG A 64 7.65 -7.17 -11.91
N GLN A 65 8.55 -6.55 -12.67
CA GLN A 65 9.82 -6.06 -12.15
C GLN A 65 9.60 -5.03 -11.05
N GLU A 66 8.72 -4.04 -11.28
CA GLU A 66 8.38 -3.04 -10.27
C GLU A 66 7.84 -3.67 -8.99
N TYR A 67 6.96 -4.68 -9.09
CA TYR A 67 6.47 -5.41 -7.92
C TYR A 67 7.61 -6.11 -7.17
N LEU A 68 8.50 -6.81 -7.89
CA LEU A 68 9.63 -7.53 -7.29
C LEU A 68 10.64 -6.59 -6.63
N ASP A 69 10.89 -5.42 -7.22
CA ASP A 69 11.71 -4.35 -6.64
C ASP A 69 11.11 -3.83 -5.33
N ARG A 70 9.81 -3.51 -5.34
CA ARG A 70 9.08 -3.06 -4.12
C ARG A 70 9.04 -4.13 -3.04
N ARG A 71 9.11 -5.42 -3.41
CA ARG A 71 9.22 -6.55 -2.48
C ARG A 71 10.65 -6.80 -1.99
N GLY A 72 11.65 -6.12 -2.56
CA GLY A 72 13.05 -6.30 -2.22
C GLY A 72 13.62 -7.67 -2.62
N ILE A 73 13.02 -8.32 -3.63
CA ILE A 73 13.49 -9.63 -4.10
C ILE A 73 14.75 -9.40 -4.95
N PRO A 74 15.92 -9.96 -4.62
CA PRO A 74 17.12 -9.72 -5.41
C PRO A 74 17.00 -10.35 -6.81
N GLU A 75 17.64 -9.76 -7.81
CA GLU A 75 17.48 -10.11 -9.24
C GLU A 75 17.75 -11.59 -9.54
N ASN A 76 18.75 -12.17 -8.88
CA ASN A 76 19.11 -13.59 -8.99
C ASN A 76 18.02 -14.56 -8.48
N PHE A 77 16.99 -14.08 -7.80
CA PHE A 77 15.83 -14.86 -7.34
C PHE A 77 14.54 -14.59 -8.15
N ARG A 78 14.62 -13.89 -9.29
CA ARG A 78 13.46 -13.45 -10.09
C ARG A 78 13.16 -14.28 -11.34
N TRP A 79 13.81 -15.44 -11.47
CA TRP A 79 13.62 -16.39 -12.58
C TRP A 79 12.22 -17.01 -12.60
#